data_AF-A0A960CK64-F1
#
_entry.id   AF-A0A960CK64-F1
#
_cell.length_a   1.000
_cell.length_b   1.000
_cell.length_c   1.000
_cell.angle_alpha   90.00
_cell.angle_beta   90.00
_cell.angle_gamma   90.00
#
_symmetry.space_group_name_H-M   'P 1'
#
loop_
_entity.id
_entity.type
_entity.pdbx_description
1 polymer ?
#
loop_
_entity_poly.entity_id
_entity_poly.type
_entity_poly.pdbx_seq_one_letter_code
_entity_poly.pdbx_strand_id
1 'polypeptide(L)'
;LVRDGTAEFSSMRAAIEEMPGPLSKITSVQACGAAFVKGIERRQLHINCPGWVGLFRWLKPILSTRVGLPLLLKGADQRLAQMDAETAGRHLNARIAELDGR
;
A
#
# COMPACT_ATOMS: atom_id res chain seq x y z
N LEU A 1 1.38 10.31 -3.29
CA LEU A 1 1.02 9.37 -2.20
C LEU A 1 1.82 8.07 -2.26
N VAL A 2 1.55 7.12 -3.17
CA VAL A 2 2.29 5.83 -3.19
C VAL A 2 3.78 6.01 -3.55
N ARG A 3 4.07 6.92 -4.50
CA ARG A 3 5.46 7.26 -4.88
C ARG A 3 6.19 7.99 -3.76
N ASP A 4 5.52 8.92 -3.10
CA ASP A 4 6.10 9.69 -2.00
C ASP A 4 6.39 8.78 -0.81
N GLY A 5 5.44 7.93 -0.40
CA GLY A 5 5.67 7.01 0.72
C GLY A 5 6.75 5.97 0.41
N THR A 6 6.89 5.51 -0.83
CA THR A 6 8.02 4.60 -1.18
C THR A 6 9.34 5.36 -1.23
N ALA A 7 9.35 6.63 -1.65
CA ALA A 7 10.53 7.47 -1.58
C ALA A 7 10.95 7.79 -0.14
N GLU A 8 9.99 7.96 0.77
CA GLU A 8 10.21 8.32 2.18
C GLU A 8 10.60 7.12 3.06
N PHE A 9 10.07 5.93 2.78
CA PHE A 9 10.25 4.74 3.61
C PHE A 9 10.78 3.56 2.79
N SER A 10 11.99 3.12 3.12
CA SER A 10 12.63 1.97 2.44
C SER A 10 11.95 0.66 2.84
N SER A 11 11.49 0.57 4.09
CA SER A 11 10.66 -0.50 4.63
C SER A 11 9.39 -0.73 3.82
N MET A 12 8.71 0.34 3.38
CA MET A 12 7.47 0.25 2.62
C MET A 12 7.71 -0.27 1.19
N ARG A 13 8.83 0.11 0.57
CA ARG A 13 9.24 -0.44 -0.74
C ARG A 13 9.57 -1.94 -0.61
N ALA A 14 10.35 -2.32 0.40
CA ALA A 14 10.71 -3.72 0.65
C ALA A 14 9.47 -4.59 0.94
N ALA A 15 8.51 -4.07 1.71
CA ALA A 15 7.26 -4.77 1.98
C ALA A 15 6.43 -5.00 0.69
N ILE A 16 6.42 -4.04 -0.24
CA ILE A 16 5.73 -4.21 -1.54
C ILE A 16 6.47 -5.23 -2.41
N GLU A 17 7.80 -5.20 -2.45
CA GLU A 17 8.62 -6.15 -3.22
C GLU A 17 8.46 -7.60 -2.74
N GLU A 18 8.27 -7.80 -1.44
CA GLU A 18 8.10 -9.12 -0.83
C GLU A 18 6.70 -9.72 -1.03
N MET A 19 5.72 -8.92 -1.50
CA MET A 19 4.37 -9.43 -1.76
C MET A 19 4.37 -10.37 -2.97
N PRO A 20 3.64 -11.50 -2.89
CA PRO A 20 3.63 -12.48 -3.96
C PRO A 20 2.91 -11.98 -5.22
N GLY A 21 3.56 -12.15 -6.38
CA GLY A 21 2.93 -12.03 -7.69
C GLY A 21 2.52 -10.60 -8.08
N PRO A 22 1.31 -10.38 -8.62
CA PRO A 22 0.91 -9.08 -9.15
C PRO A 22 0.72 -7.99 -8.09
N LEU A 23 0.68 -8.36 -6.81
CA LEU A 23 0.58 -7.45 -5.66
C LEU A 23 1.85 -6.60 -5.47
N SER A 24 3.00 -7.11 -5.91
CA SER A 24 4.27 -6.38 -5.88
C SER A 24 4.33 -5.24 -6.90
N LYS A 25 3.42 -5.24 -7.88
CA LYS A 25 3.41 -4.24 -8.95
C LYS A 25 2.50 -3.06 -8.62
N ILE A 26 3.12 -1.91 -8.38
CA ILE A 26 2.42 -0.63 -8.33
C ILE A 26 1.96 -0.28 -9.75
N THR A 27 0.65 -0.23 -9.97
CA THR A 27 0.07 0.18 -11.26
C THR A 27 0.37 1.65 -11.55
N SER A 28 0.74 1.96 -12.80
CA SER A 28 1.01 3.33 -13.23
C SER A 28 -0.29 4.14 -13.35
N VAL A 29 -0.17 5.46 -13.18
CA VAL A 29 -1.30 6.41 -13.30
C VAL A 29 -1.93 6.32 -14.69
N GLN A 30 -1.10 6.16 -15.73
CA GLN A 30 -1.54 6.04 -17.12
C GLN A 30 -2.38 4.78 -17.34
N ALA A 31 -1.95 3.64 -16.82
CA ALA A 31 -2.71 2.40 -16.90
C ALA A 31 -4.05 2.52 -16.15
N CYS A 32 -4.06 3.26 -15.04
CA CYS A 32 -5.32 3.52 -14.35
C CYS A 32 -6.26 4.46 -15.10
N GLY A 33 -5.73 5.51 -15.73
CA GLY A 33 -6.50 6.38 -16.61
C GLY A 33 -7.13 5.62 -17.77
N ALA A 34 -6.39 4.71 -18.42
CA ALA A 34 -6.92 3.88 -19.50
C ALA A 34 -8.06 2.95 -19.04
N ALA A 35 -7.92 2.34 -17.86
CA ALA A 35 -8.99 1.52 -17.26
C ALA A 35 -10.23 2.36 -16.93
N PHE A 36 -10.04 3.60 -16.51
CA PHE A 36 -11.12 4.54 -16.21
C PHE A 36 -11.90 4.95 -17.48
N VAL A 37 -11.19 5.34 -18.55
CA VAL A 37 -11.81 5.67 -19.85
C VAL A 37 -12.61 4.49 -20.38
N LYS A 38 -12.03 3.28 -20.38
CA LYS A 38 -12.73 2.05 -20.79
C LYS A 38 -13.97 1.75 -19.93
N GLY A 39 -13.93 2.09 -18.64
CA GLY A 39 -15.06 1.96 -17.73
C GLY A 39 -16.21 2.92 -18.05
N ILE A 40 -15.87 4.17 -18.37
CA ILE A 40 -16.83 5.20 -18.80
C ILE A 40 -17.50 4.80 -20.12
N GLU A 41 -16.73 4.37 -21.11
CA GLU A 41 -17.26 3.91 -22.41
C GLU A 41 -18.27 2.77 -22.25
N ARG A 42 -18.04 1.88 -21.28
CA ARG A 42 -18.91 0.74 -20.98
C ARG A 42 -20.04 1.06 -20.01
N ARG A 43 -20.20 2.31 -19.57
CA ARG A 43 -21.13 2.74 -18.51
C ARG A 43 -21.08 1.84 -17.26
N GLN A 44 -19.88 1.40 -16.88
CA GLN A 44 -19.73 0.54 -15.72
C GLN A 44 -19.84 1.35 -14.42
N LEU A 45 -20.67 0.88 -13.50
CA LEU A 45 -20.83 1.48 -12.18
C LEU A 45 -19.59 1.28 -11.29
N HIS A 46 -18.81 0.24 -11.53
CA HIS A 46 -17.58 -0.05 -10.78
C HIS A 46 -16.41 -0.31 -11.74
N ILE A 47 -15.33 0.45 -11.57
CA ILE A 47 -14.11 0.35 -12.38
C ILE A 47 -12.99 -0.16 -11.47
N ASN A 48 -12.53 -1.39 -11.71
CA ASN A 48 -11.43 -1.96 -10.94
C ASN A 48 -10.10 -1.60 -11.59
N CYS A 49 -9.23 -0.97 -10.81
CA CYS A 49 -7.98 -0.40 -11.27
C CYS A 49 -6.85 -0.91 -10.37
N PRO A 50 -6.00 -1.87 -10.80
CA PRO A 50 -5.98 -2.68 -12.03
C PRO A 50 -7.07 -3.77 -12.14
N GLY A 51 -7.32 -4.29 -13.35
CA GLY A 51 -8.46 -5.21 -13.63
C GLY A 51 -8.49 -6.51 -12.82
N TRP A 52 -7.33 -7.04 -12.42
CA TRP A 52 -7.22 -8.23 -11.56
C TRP A 52 -7.66 -7.96 -10.11
N VAL A 53 -7.73 -6.69 -9.67
CA VAL A 53 -8.23 -6.32 -8.34
C VAL A 53 -9.69 -6.74 -8.17
N GLY A 54 -10.47 -6.80 -9.26
CA GLY A 54 -11.83 -7.34 -9.20
C GLY A 54 -11.87 -8.80 -8.75
N LEU A 55 -10.90 -9.62 -9.19
CA LEU A 55 -10.74 -11.01 -8.76
C LEU A 55 -10.22 -11.09 -7.33
N PHE A 56 -9.27 -10.23 -6.97
CA PHE A 56 -8.72 -10.17 -5.62
C PHE A 56 -9.76 -9.74 -4.57
N ARG A 57 -10.71 -8.88 -4.94
CA ARG A 57 -11.84 -8.47 -4.09
C ARG A 57 -12.74 -9.66 -3.73
N TRP A 58 -12.88 -10.63 -4.63
CA TRP A 58 -13.59 -11.88 -4.36
C TRP A 58 -12.74 -12.87 -3.56
N LEU A 59 -11.41 -12.83 -3.69
CA LEU A 59 -10.47 -13.64 -2.92
C LEU A 59 -10.24 -13.14 -1.48
N LYS A 60 -10.50 -11.86 -1.20
CA LYS A 60 -10.36 -11.22 0.13
C LYS A 60 -11.04 -12.00 1.27
N PRO A 61 -12.30 -12.45 1.19
CA PRO A 61 -12.92 -13.23 2.26
C PRO A 61 -12.17 -14.53 2.59
N ILE A 62 -11.53 -15.17 1.60
CA ILE A 62 -10.70 -16.36 1.80
C ILE A 62 -9.40 -16.00 2.54
N LEU A 63 -8.76 -14.88 2.16
CA LEU A 63 -7.58 -14.35 2.85
C LEU A 63 -7.88 -13.87 4.29
N SER A 64 -9.10 -13.39 4.54
CA SER A 64 -9.59 -12.98 5.86
C SER A 64 -10.05 -14.15 6.75
N THR A 65 -9.95 -15.38 6.27
CA THR A 65 -10.24 -16.58 7.08
C THR A 65 -9.08 -16.86 8.05
N ARG A 66 -9.34 -17.55 9.18
CA ARG A 66 -8.37 -17.83 10.27
C ARG A 66 -7.02 -18.43 9.84
N VAL A 67 -6.93 -19.00 8.64
CA VAL A 67 -5.71 -19.61 8.08
C VAL A 67 -4.77 -18.58 7.43
N GLY A 68 -5.30 -17.48 6.87
CA GLY A 68 -4.51 -16.46 6.17
C GLY A 68 -3.91 -15.39 7.09
N LEU A 69 -4.56 -15.13 8.22
CA LEU A 69 -4.15 -14.10 9.18
C LEU A 69 -2.74 -14.32 9.78
N PRO A 70 -2.36 -15.52 10.27
CA PRO A 70 -1.00 -15.74 10.78
C PRO A 70 0.06 -15.72 9.69
N LEU A 71 -0.28 -16.01 8.42
CA LEU A 71 0.65 -15.90 7.31
C LEU A 71 0.92 -14.44 6.92
N LEU A 72 -0.10 -13.59 7.01
CA LEU A 72 0.00 -12.14 6.78
C LEU A 72 0.72 -11.40 7.92
N LEU A 73 0.55 -11.88 9.15
CA LEU A 73 1.18 -11.28 10.34
C LEU A 73 2.63 -11.73 10.54
N LYS A 74 3.09 -12.78 9.85
CA LYS A 74 4.48 -13.23 9.93
C LYS A 74 5.42 -12.11 9.48
N GLY A 75 6.28 -11.68 10.40
CA GLY A 75 7.25 -10.60 10.15
C GLY A 75 6.68 -9.19 10.32
N ALA A 76 5.41 -9.03 10.69
CA ALA A 76 4.81 -7.72 10.92
C ALA A 76 5.54 -6.95 12.03
N ASP A 77 5.89 -7.60 13.14
CA ASP A 77 6.60 -6.97 14.27
C ASP A 77 7.97 -6.41 13.85
N GLN A 78 8.71 -7.17 13.04
CA GLN A 78 10.02 -6.73 12.54
C GLN A 78 9.88 -5.56 11.56
N ARG A 79 8.86 -5.59 10.70
CA ARG A 79 8.56 -4.50 9.77
C ARG A 79 8.10 -3.23 10.49
N LEU A 80 7.29 -3.37 11.53
CA LEU A 80 6.85 -2.26 12.39
C LEU A 80 8.02 -1.64 13.14
N ALA A 81 8.89 -2.46 13.76
CA ALA A 81 10.09 -1.96 14.42
C ALA A 81 11.03 -1.22 13.45
N GLN A 82 11.13 -1.68 12.19
CA GLN A 82 11.91 -1.01 11.15
C GLN A 82 11.28 0.32 10.72
N MET A 83 9.96 0.38 10.55
CA MET A 83 9.23 1.62 10.27
C MET A 83 9.35 2.63 11.42
N ASP A 84 9.24 2.17 12.67
CA ASP A 84 9.40 2.99 13.86
C ASP A 84 10.83 3.52 13.96
N ALA A 85 11.84 2.72 13.62
CA ALA A 85 13.23 3.20 13.55
C ALA A 85 13.45 4.25 12.44
N GLU A 86 12.79 4.10 11.28
CA GLU A 86 12.83 5.08 10.19
C GLU A 86 12.12 6.41 10.55
N THR A 87 11.17 6.38 11.49
CA THR A 87 10.42 7.57 11.94
C THR A 87 10.86 8.14 13.29
N ALA A 88 11.57 7.35 14.11
CA ALA A 88 12.10 7.73 15.41
C ALA A 88 13.12 8.87 15.25
N GLY A 89 12.65 10.09 15.52
CA GLY A 89 13.43 11.33 15.42
C GLY A 89 12.77 12.38 14.53
N ARG A 90 12.10 12.00 13.44
CA ARG A 90 11.46 12.98 12.52
C ARG A 90 10.19 13.61 13.10
N HIS A 91 9.30 12.80 13.67
CA HIS A 91 8.08 13.33 14.30
C HIS A 91 8.38 14.13 15.56
N LEU A 92 9.40 13.73 16.32
CA LEU A 92 9.87 14.49 17.49
C LEU A 92 10.43 15.85 17.05
N ASN A 93 11.28 15.89 16.02
CA ASN A 93 11.84 17.15 15.50
C ASN A 93 10.79 18.09 14.90
N ALA A 94 9.77 17.58 14.20
CA ALA A 94 8.68 18.41 13.69
C ALA A 94 7.84 19.01 14.83
N ARG A 95 7.60 18.26 15.91
CA ARG A 95 6.92 18.75 17.11
C ARG A 95 7.76 19.72 17.92
N ILE A 96 9.07 19.47 18.02
CA ILE A 96 10.02 20.39 18.68
C ILE A 96 10.09 21.71 17.90
N ALA A 97 10.17 21.69 16.57
CA ALA A 97 10.19 22.89 15.74
C ALA A 97 8.88 23.71 15.82
N GLU A 98 7.73 23.06 15.99
CA GLU A 98 6.44 23.73 16.21
C GLU A 98 6.36 24.39 17.61
N LEU A 99 7.06 23.84 18.60
CA LEU A 99 7.13 24.38 19.96
C LEU A 99 8.16 25.51 20.10
N ASP A 100 9.28 25.44 19.38
CA ASP A 100 10.36 26.43 19.38
C ASP A 100 9.99 27.71 18.59
N GLY A 101 8.90 27.65 17.80
CA GLY A 101 8.35 28.77 17.04
C GLY A 101 7.24 29.58 17.73
N ARG A 102 6.96 29.34 19.03
CA ARG A 102 6.06 30.15 19.87
C ARG A 102 6.84 31.02 20.84
#